data_AF-A0A7W1MPZ3-F1
#
_entry.id   AF-A0A7W1MPZ3-F1
#
_cell.length_a   1.000
_cell.length_b   1.000
_cell.length_c   1.000
_cell.angle_alpha   90.00
_cell.angle_beta   90.00
_cell.angle_gamma   90.00
#
_symmetry.space_group_name_H-M   'P 1'
#
loop_
_entity.id
_entity.type
_entity.pdbx_description
1 polymer ?
#
loop_
_entity_poly.entity_id
_entity_poly.type
_entity_poly.pdbx_seq_one_letter_code
_entity_poly.pdbx_strand_id
1 'polypeptide(L)'
;MITIDLRGFGRSTAPSDFASIHLYTTDVLGLLDFLKIDSAIIGGHSMGGAITLEMYRLAPQRFRGMILLDPVAFPPPTVEQFLWRRY
;
A
#
# COMPACT_ATOMS: atom_id res chain seq x y z
N MET A 1 11.65 -7.17 -9.31
CA MET A 1 11.17 -6.51 -8.08
C MET A 1 10.53 -5.19 -8.50
N ILE A 2 9.31 -4.90 -8.06
CA ILE A 2 8.60 -3.65 -8.32
C ILE A 2 8.47 -2.92 -6.99
N THR A 3 8.89 -1.66 -6.96
CA THR A 3 8.73 -0.76 -5.82
C THR A 3 7.83 0.39 -6.24
N ILE A 4 6.93 0.79 -5.35
CA ILE A 4 5.85 1.73 -5.67
C ILE A 4 6.00 2.94 -4.77
N ASP A 5 6.11 4.13 -5.38
CA ASP A 5 5.84 5.37 -4.68
C ASP A 5 4.31 5.49 -4.55
N LEU A 6 3.78 5.37 -3.33
CA LEU A 6 2.34 5.51 -3.09
C LEU A 6 1.86 6.93 -3.42
N ARG A 7 0.55 7.10 -3.67
CA ARG A 7 -0.02 8.42 -3.99
C ARG A 7 0.44 9.50 -2.98
N GLY A 8 1.01 10.59 -3.50
CA GLY A 8 1.59 11.69 -2.73
C GLY A 8 2.79 11.34 -1.86
N PHE A 9 3.55 10.32 -2.25
CA PHE A 9 4.92 10.07 -1.82
C PHE A 9 5.85 10.06 -3.03
N GLY A 10 7.14 10.33 -2.79
CA GLY A 10 8.18 10.22 -3.81
C GLY A 10 7.82 10.98 -5.09
N ARG A 11 7.75 10.25 -6.20
CA ARG A 11 7.43 10.79 -7.54
C ARG A 11 5.95 10.68 -7.92
N SER A 12 5.12 10.09 -7.07
CA SER A 12 3.69 9.92 -7.32
C SER A 12 2.90 11.16 -6.90
N THR A 13 1.99 11.61 -7.75
CA THR A 13 1.10 12.74 -7.45
C THR A 13 0.05 12.36 -6.39
N ALA A 14 -0.44 13.35 -5.65
CA ALA A 14 -1.64 13.23 -4.82
C ALA A 14 -2.70 14.22 -5.33
N PRO A 15 -3.68 13.77 -6.10
CA PRO A 15 -4.73 14.65 -6.62
C PRO A 15 -5.73 15.14 -5.56
N SER A 16 -5.68 14.59 -4.33
CA SER A 16 -6.44 15.05 -3.18
C SER A 16 -5.63 14.91 -1.88
N ASP A 17 -6.01 15.66 -0.84
CA ASP A 17 -5.43 15.53 0.50
C ASP A 17 -6.02 14.34 1.30
N PHE A 18 -6.90 13.55 0.68
CA PHE A 18 -7.47 12.37 1.33
C PHE A 18 -6.51 11.18 1.24
N ALA A 19 -6.23 10.60 2.39
CA ALA A 19 -5.30 9.49 2.53
C ALA A 19 -5.83 8.46 3.53
N SER A 20 -5.88 7.20 3.13
CA SER A 20 -6.29 6.09 3.98
C SER A 20 -5.62 4.79 3.51
N ILE A 21 -5.48 3.81 4.41
CA ILE A 21 -4.95 2.48 4.05
C ILE A 21 -5.81 1.85 2.94
N HIS A 22 -7.14 2.03 3.00
CA HIS A 22 -8.04 1.53 1.97
C HIS A 22 -7.74 2.15 0.60
N LEU A 23 -7.53 3.47 0.54
CA LEU A 23 -7.24 4.16 -0.70
C LEU A 23 -5.90 3.70 -1.30
N TYR A 24 -4.84 3.61 -0.48
CA TYR A 24 -3.56 3.06 -0.92
C TYR A 24 -3.69 1.61 -1.40
N THR A 25 -4.48 0.80 -0.70
CA THR A 25 -4.77 -0.59 -1.08
C THR A 25 -5.41 -0.67 -2.46
N THR A 26 -6.42 0.17 -2.72
CA THR A 26 -7.08 0.20 -4.03
C THR A 26 -6.15 0.63 -5.16
N ASP A 27 -5.21 1.56 -4.89
CA ASP A 27 -4.20 1.94 -5.87
C ASP A 27 -3.28 0.80 -6.25
N VAL A 28 -2.77 0.10 -5.24
CA VAL A 28 -1.80 -0.98 -5.47
C VAL A 28 -2.48 -2.13 -6.19
N LEU A 29 -3.73 -2.47 -5.84
CA LEU A 29 -4.51 -3.47 -6.59
C LEU A 29 -4.76 -3.04 -8.04
N GLY A 30 -5.15 -1.78 -8.27
CA GLY A 30 -5.34 -1.24 -9.62
C GLY A 30 -4.04 -1.18 -10.42
N LEU A 31 -2.90 -0.95 -9.77
CA LEU A 31 -1.59 -1.02 -10.41
C LEU A 31 -1.24 -2.44 -10.84
N LEU A 32 -1.59 -3.47 -10.06
CA LEU A 32 -1.44 -4.86 -10.49
C LEU A 32 -2.28 -5.15 -11.73
N ASP A 33 -3.53 -4.67 -11.79
CA ASP A 33 -4.38 -4.81 -12.98
C ASP A 33 -3.77 -4.11 -14.21
N PHE A 34 -3.32 -2.87 -14.04
CA PHE A 34 -2.68 -2.09 -15.10
C PHE A 34 -1.42 -2.78 -15.66
N LEU A 35 -0.59 -3.33 -14.77
CA LEU A 35 0.61 -4.06 -15.12
C LEU A 35 0.33 -5.49 -15.60
N LYS A 36 -0.94 -5.94 -15.56
CA LYS A 36 -1.38 -7.31 -15.91
C LYS A 36 -0.68 -8.38 -15.08
N ILE A 37 -0.57 -8.15 -13.77
CA ILE A 37 0.02 -9.09 -12.81
C ILE A 37 -1.12 -9.77 -12.04
N ASP A 38 -1.42 -11.02 -12.39
CA ASP A 38 -2.50 -11.78 -11.77
C ASP A 38 -2.20 -12.13 -10.30
N SER A 39 -0.95 -12.49 -9.98
CA SER A 39 -0.52 -12.77 -8.60
C SER A 39 0.99 -12.63 -8.39
N ALA A 40 1.40 -12.25 -7.17
CA ALA A 40 2.79 -12.03 -6.81
C ALA A 40 3.08 -12.39 -5.34
N ILE A 41 4.37 -12.48 -4.99
CA ILE A 41 4.78 -12.32 -3.59
C ILE A 41 4.74 -10.82 -3.30
N ILE A 42 3.90 -10.42 -2.34
CA ILE A 42 3.63 -9.01 -2.04
C ILE A 42 4.05 -8.74 -0.60
N GLY A 43 4.66 -7.60 -0.36
CA GLY A 43 5.10 -7.25 0.98
C GLY A 43 5.28 -5.77 1.19
N GLY A 44 5.41 -5.40 2.46
CA GLY A 44 5.56 -4.01 2.85
C GLY A 44 6.17 -3.84 4.23
N HIS A 45 6.74 -2.66 4.43
CA HIS A 45 7.34 -2.20 5.68
C HIS A 45 6.48 -1.14 6.35
N SER A 46 6.36 -1.12 7.67
CA SER A 46 5.58 -0.11 8.42
C SER A 46 4.15 0.03 7.87
N MET A 47 3.73 1.22 7.40
CA MET A 47 2.42 1.42 6.76
C MET A 47 2.22 0.53 5.53
N GLY A 48 3.28 0.22 4.78
CA GLY A 48 3.24 -0.74 3.67
C GLY A 48 2.80 -2.14 4.12
N GLY A 49 3.08 -2.51 5.38
CA GLY A 49 2.59 -3.73 6.00
C GLY A 49 1.07 -3.72 6.20
N ALA A 50 0.51 -2.61 6.70
CA ALA A 50 -0.94 -2.42 6.82
C ALA A 50 -1.66 -2.51 5.46
N ILE A 51 -1.08 -1.87 4.43
CA ILE A 51 -1.59 -1.95 3.05
C ILE A 51 -1.54 -3.39 2.55
N THR A 52 -0.43 -4.10 2.76
CA THR A 52 -0.29 -5.52 2.36
C THR A 52 -1.34 -6.41 3.01
N LEU A 53 -1.61 -6.22 4.31
CA LEU A 53 -2.63 -6.97 5.04
C LEU A 53 -4.05 -6.66 4.54
N GLU A 54 -4.36 -5.38 4.25
CA GLU A 54 -5.65 -5.01 3.70
C GLU A 54 -5.85 -5.53 2.26
N MET A 55 -4.80 -5.48 1.42
CA MET A 55 -4.81 -6.11 0.10
C MET A 55 -5.15 -7.60 0.20
N TYR A 56 -4.53 -8.34 1.13
CA TYR A 56 -4.80 -9.77 1.32
C TYR A 56 -6.24 -10.02 1.80
N ARG A 57 -6.76 -9.15 2.66
CA ARG A 57 -8.16 -9.21 3.13
C ARG A 57 -9.16 -9.03 1.98
N LEU A 58 -8.86 -8.17 1.01
CA LEU A 58 -9.75 -7.84 -0.11
C LEU A 58 -9.59 -8.78 -1.32
N ALA A 59 -8.37 -9.25 -1.58
CA ALA A 59 -8.02 -9.98 -2.79
C ALA A 59 -6.94 -11.06 -2.53
N PRO A 60 -7.22 -12.08 -1.70
CA PRO A 60 -6.23 -13.10 -1.32
C PRO A 60 -5.67 -13.87 -2.53
N GLN A 61 -6.45 -14.01 -3.60
CA GLN A 61 -6.02 -14.64 -4.86
C GLN A 61 -4.84 -13.95 -5.54
N ARG A 62 -4.55 -12.69 -5.18
CA ARG A 62 -3.41 -11.92 -5.72
C ARG A 62 -2.08 -12.31 -5.07
N PHE A 63 -2.09 -13.12 -4.01
CA PHE A 63 -0.91 -13.45 -3.23
C PHE A 63 -0.42 -14.87 -3.53
N ARG A 64 0.84 -14.99 -3.96
CA ARG A 64 1.62 -16.24 -3.96
C ARG A 64 2.43 -16.43 -2.68
N GLY A 65 2.56 -15.36 -1.89
CA GLY A 65 3.27 -15.29 -0.62
C GLY A 65 3.23 -13.86 -0.08
N MET A 66 3.55 -13.70 1.21
CA MET A 66 3.52 -12.40 1.89
C MET A 66 4.83 -12.13 2.63
N ILE A 67 5.31 -10.90 2.58
CA ILE A 67 6.48 -10.44 3.35
C ILE A 67 6.06 -9.24 4.21
N LEU A 68 6.24 -9.33 5.53
CA LEU A 68 5.94 -8.25 6.46
C LEU A 68 7.21 -7.85 7.19
N LEU A 69 7.57 -6.58 7.11
CA LEU A 69 8.79 -6.03 7.72
C LEU A 69 8.38 -4.95 8.71
N ASP A 70 8.40 -5.23 10.00
CA ASP A 70 7.91 -4.32 11.05
C ASP A 70 6.56 -3.65 10.70
N PRO A 71 5.50 -4.46 10.45
CA PRO A 71 4.26 -3.93 9.90
C PRO A 71 3.48 -3.14 10.96
N VAL A 72 2.80 -2.09 10.51
CA VAL A 72 1.70 -1.51 11.27
C VAL A 72 0.54 -2.51 11.29
N ALA A 73 0.39 -3.22 12.41
CA ALA A 73 -0.60 -4.29 12.57
C ALA A 73 -2.02 -3.76 12.83
N PHE A 74 -2.14 -2.55 13.41
CA PHE A 74 -3.40 -1.87 13.68
C PHE A 74 -3.36 -0.49 13.03
N PRO A 75 -4.37 -0.10 12.25
CA PRO A 75 -4.34 1.16 11.54
C PRO A 75 -4.25 2.32 12.54
N PRO A 76 -3.19 3.16 12.48
CA PRO A 76 -3.05 4.32 13.34
C PRO A 76 -4.14 5.33 12.99
N PRO A 77 -4.49 6.25 13.91
CA PRO A 77 -5.47 7.30 13.64
C PRO A 77 -5.03 8.26 12.51
N THR A 78 -3.80 8.16 12.01
CA THR A 78 -3.25 9.01 10.96
C THR A 78 -2.25 8.20 10.11
N VAL A 79 -2.37 8.27 8.78
CA VAL A 79 -1.43 7.61 7.86
C VAL A 79 -0.12 8.37 7.72
N GLU A 80 0.98 7.68 7.36
CA GLU A 80 2.33 8.24 7.31
C GLU A 80 2.44 9.50 6.45
N GLN A 81 1.63 9.63 5.39
CA GLN A 81 1.63 10.80 4.52
C GLN A 81 1.46 12.11 5.29
N PHE A 82 0.61 12.12 6.32
CA PHE A 82 0.41 13.31 7.15
C PHE A 82 1.55 13.56 8.13
N LEU A 83 2.26 12.52 8.56
CA LEU A 83 3.44 12.66 9.43
C LEU A 83 4.61 13.30 8.67
N TRP A 84 4.79 12.91 7.40
CA TRP A 84 5.91 13.39 6.58
C TRP A 84 5.71 14.81 6.06
N ARG A 85 4.47 15.28 5.93
CA ARG A 85 4.15 16.67 5.58
C ARG A 85 4.36 17.68 6.72
N ARG A 86 4.70 17.23 7.94
CA ARG A 86 4.91 18.11 9.12
C ARG A 86 6.35 18.61 9.28
N TYR A 87 7.26 18.23 8.38
CA TYR A 87 8.66 18.63 8.34
C TYR A 87 9.01 19.15 6.94
#